data_AF-A0A849FYQ7-F1
#
_entry.id   AF-A0A849FYQ7-F1
#
_cell.length_a   1.000
_cell.length_b   1.000
_cell.length_c   1.000
_cell.angle_alpha   90.00
_cell.angle_beta   90.00
_cell.angle_gamma   90.00
#
_symmetry.space_group_name_H-M   'P 1'
#
loop_
_entity.id
_entity.type
_entity.pdbx_description
1 polymer ?
#
loop_
_entity_poly.entity_id
_entity_poly.type
_entity_poly.pdbx_seq_one_letter_code
_entity_poly.pdbx_strand_id
1 'polypeptide(L)'
;MSYRPLLLTLLAVLVGTSAFAQSADQLAQQREAYDAVRAKAVLDLQPFRNTMTAPLIEGSGEVTLTSLNPGVGAWFLLGVRSSADGATSEYHIENPDPATQTLSLSTGPDPALIIRRNRDVVRCAPWSDGAKALVAARETGLPYAPFCEETLFLRNKVRGSRTNLEAAAEFLRDNIWGGENIVRFVRDNFFKDSQLETSEALSTSGAKTRQDGPYAMRTDTPDDQRPVIGTLLDIALTGMPAGRMRMGDWHPVSNQPGVFASAFQPRAIAREVFESGGKTNRLDSVEAKATGYMIAFDLGQFDIGFALGTDHPALGWSPRPAAAARIRGLPGPDGIKKADPLVRLGMVNPVTANRTIATFTAGFKRQHGAFRFGDMATFKMGHHYGFIEKGVILSKLQPGLSTLFRLTDGTIEMKTWQEADNALLPQIQFARQNGVPLLETDPATGMGVPGDRVTQWGAGNWSGSADAKLRTLRAGACMAERDGSRYLLYGYFSTATPSAMARTFQAYGCSYAMLLDMNALEHTYLALYVPRGGQMHVAHLVPGMALVDKKLRDGTVIPRFIGSPDNRDLFYVTRKEVQE
;
A
#
# COMPACT_ATOMS: atom_id res chain seq x y z
N MET A 1 46.45 -13.78 -43.13
CA MET A 1 45.48 -12.73 -42.76
C MET A 1 45.09 -12.97 -41.31
N SER A 2 45.57 -12.10 -40.42
CA SER A 2 45.52 -12.28 -38.96
C SER A 2 44.36 -11.47 -38.40
N TYR A 3 43.37 -12.13 -37.79
CA TYR A 3 42.28 -11.45 -37.07
C TYR A 3 42.60 -11.41 -35.57
N ARG A 4 42.85 -10.21 -35.05
CA ARG A 4 42.87 -9.88 -33.62
C ARG A 4 41.44 -9.61 -33.15
N PRO A 5 41.00 -10.06 -31.96
CA PRO A 5 39.79 -9.54 -31.35
C PRO A 5 40.11 -8.22 -30.64
N LEU A 6 39.29 -7.20 -30.92
CA LEU A 6 39.29 -5.91 -30.21
C LEU A 6 38.65 -6.13 -28.83
N LEU A 7 39.42 -5.96 -27.75
CA LEU A 7 38.86 -5.75 -26.42
C LEU A 7 38.20 -4.36 -26.39
N LEU A 8 36.87 -4.31 -26.30
CA LEU A 8 36.17 -3.09 -25.88
C LEU A 8 36.22 -3.02 -24.35
N THR A 9 37.10 -2.17 -23.83
CA THR A 9 37.12 -1.78 -22.42
C THR A 9 35.97 -0.78 -22.20
N LEU A 10 34.89 -1.21 -21.55
CA LEU A 10 33.83 -0.32 -21.08
C LEU A 10 34.39 0.46 -19.87
N LEU A 11 34.88 1.69 -20.09
CA LEU A 11 35.06 2.64 -19.00
C LEU A 11 33.69 3.21 -18.63
N ALA A 12 33.11 2.71 -17.54
CA ALA A 12 31.99 3.37 -16.89
C ALA A 12 32.47 4.67 -16.27
N VAL A 13 32.14 5.79 -16.91
CA VAL A 13 32.31 7.13 -16.37
C VAL A 13 31.22 7.34 -15.31
N LEU A 14 31.55 7.03 -14.06
CA LEU A 14 30.76 7.38 -12.87
C LEU A 14 30.94 8.89 -12.61
N VAL A 15 30.03 9.71 -13.14
CA VAL A 15 29.93 11.12 -12.76
C VAL A 15 28.77 11.29 -11.78
N GLY A 16 29.12 11.55 -10.52
CA GLY A 16 28.34 12.34 -9.57
C GLY A 16 27.31 11.64 -8.69
N THR A 17 27.67 11.36 -7.43
CA THR A 17 26.83 11.52 -6.20
C THR A 17 27.61 11.08 -4.95
N SER A 18 28.81 11.62 -4.74
CA SER A 18 29.63 11.33 -3.55
C SER A 18 29.25 12.22 -2.34
N ALA A 19 28.00 12.15 -1.89
CA ALA A 19 27.57 12.86 -0.67
C ALA A 19 26.89 11.96 0.39
N PHE A 20 26.62 10.68 0.11
CA PHE A 20 25.88 9.80 1.04
C PHE A 20 26.36 8.33 1.04
N ALA A 21 27.62 8.05 0.72
CA ALA A 21 28.10 6.68 0.80
C ALA A 21 28.38 6.30 2.26
N GLN A 22 27.46 5.54 2.86
CA GLN A 22 27.69 4.83 4.12
C GLN A 22 28.94 3.94 3.96
N SER A 23 29.83 3.95 4.96
CA SER A 23 30.99 3.04 4.92
C SER A 23 30.55 1.58 5.05
N ALA A 24 31.35 0.65 4.51
CA ALA A 24 31.06 -0.78 4.62
C ALA A 24 30.92 -1.25 6.08
N ASP A 25 31.75 -0.72 6.99
CA ASP A 25 31.71 -1.03 8.42
C ASP A 25 30.41 -0.52 9.07
N GLN A 26 29.99 0.71 8.75
CA GLN A 26 28.72 1.23 9.23
C GLN A 26 27.54 0.39 8.71
N LEU A 27 27.56 -0.03 7.43
CA LEU A 27 26.52 -0.88 6.88
C LEU A 27 26.47 -2.23 7.59
N ALA A 28 27.63 -2.86 7.84
CA ALA A 28 27.71 -4.11 8.57
C ALA A 28 27.13 -3.99 9.99
N GLN A 29 27.52 -2.94 10.73
CA GLN A 29 27.01 -2.70 12.09
C GLN A 29 25.50 -2.45 12.11
N GLN A 30 25.00 -1.63 11.19
CA GLN A 30 23.57 -1.35 11.11
C GLN A 30 22.77 -2.57 10.65
N ARG A 31 23.36 -3.42 9.79
CA ARG A 31 22.77 -4.70 9.40
C ARG A 31 22.70 -5.68 10.56
N GLU A 32 23.74 -5.74 11.39
CA GLU A 32 23.72 -6.55 12.63
C GLU A 32 22.61 -6.08 13.58
N ALA A 33 22.45 -4.77 13.77
CA ALA A 33 21.35 -4.21 14.57
C ALA A 33 19.97 -4.56 13.97
N TYR A 34 19.84 -4.49 12.65
CA TYR A 34 18.65 -4.91 11.93
C TYR A 34 18.35 -6.39 12.17
N ASP A 35 19.32 -7.30 12.08
CA ASP A 35 19.12 -8.74 12.20
C ASP A 35 19.00 -9.23 13.65
N ALA A 36 19.52 -8.50 14.63
CA ALA A 36 19.49 -8.87 16.03
C ALA A 36 18.06 -9.15 16.55
N VAL A 37 17.91 -10.22 17.33
CA VAL A 37 16.63 -10.60 17.95
C VAL A 37 16.58 -10.03 19.38
N ARG A 38 16.31 -8.72 19.48
CA ARG A 38 16.25 -7.96 20.73
C ARG A 38 15.22 -6.84 20.65
N ALA A 39 14.93 -6.20 21.79
CA ALA A 39 14.20 -4.93 21.78
C ALA A 39 15.02 -3.87 21.04
N LYS A 40 14.35 -3.07 20.21
CA LYS A 40 14.94 -2.12 19.27
C LYS A 40 14.28 -0.76 19.34
N ALA A 41 15.00 0.26 18.92
CA ALA A 41 14.41 1.49 18.41
C ALA A 41 14.02 1.29 16.92
N VAL A 42 13.12 2.13 16.39
CA VAL A 42 12.77 2.07 14.96
C VAL A 42 13.98 2.29 14.04
N LEU A 43 15.00 3.03 14.52
CA LEU A 43 16.25 3.27 13.80
C LEU A 43 17.10 2.00 13.62
N ASP A 44 17.02 1.05 14.56
CA ASP A 44 17.72 -0.23 14.42
C ASP A 44 17.12 -1.08 13.28
N LEU A 45 15.90 -0.76 12.82
CA LEU A 45 15.31 -1.39 11.63
C LEU A 45 15.72 -0.72 10.31
N GLN A 46 16.52 0.35 10.34
CA GLN A 46 16.93 1.06 9.13
C GLN A 46 18.42 0.78 8.85
N PRO A 47 18.75 -0.32 8.14
CA PRO A 47 20.14 -0.73 7.92
C PRO A 47 20.89 0.18 6.94
N PHE A 48 20.19 1.02 6.19
CA PHE A 48 20.76 1.91 5.16
C PHE A 48 20.81 3.37 5.60
N ARG A 49 20.54 3.65 6.88
CA ARG A 49 20.44 5.04 7.35
C ARG A 49 21.81 5.70 7.32
N ASN A 50 21.84 6.98 6.98
CA ASN A 50 23.04 7.80 7.04
C ASN A 50 22.81 9.03 7.91
N THR A 51 23.79 9.38 8.74
CA THR A 51 23.70 10.46 9.71
C THR A 51 24.79 11.49 9.47
N MET A 52 24.41 12.76 9.47
CA MET A 52 25.30 13.92 9.40
C MET A 52 25.07 14.79 10.63
N THR A 53 26.14 15.29 11.24
CA THR A 53 26.07 16.16 12.41
C THR A 53 26.89 17.42 12.16
N ALA A 54 26.39 18.56 12.62
CA ALA A 54 27.08 19.84 12.56
C ALA A 54 26.94 20.60 13.89
N PRO A 55 28.01 21.25 14.37
CA PRO A 55 27.93 22.09 15.57
C PRO A 55 27.14 23.37 15.27
N LEU A 56 26.32 23.81 16.23
CA LEU A 56 25.66 25.12 16.16
C LEU A 56 26.63 26.24 16.58
N ILE A 57 26.33 27.47 16.13
CA ILE A 57 27.13 28.66 16.40
C ILE A 57 27.38 28.82 17.91
N GLU A 58 28.58 29.28 18.27
CA GLU A 58 28.99 29.57 19.66
C GLU A 58 28.94 28.36 20.61
N GLY A 59 28.96 27.13 20.09
CA GLY A 59 28.89 25.92 20.93
C GLY A 59 27.54 25.75 21.62
N SER A 60 26.51 26.47 21.16
CA SER A 60 25.14 26.45 21.70
C SER A 60 24.43 25.11 21.55
N GLY A 61 25.00 24.17 20.77
CA GLY A 61 24.43 22.86 20.56
C GLY A 61 25.01 22.13 19.36
N GLU A 62 24.30 21.09 18.92
CA GLU A 62 24.56 20.41 17.64
C GLU A 62 23.23 20.10 16.95
N VAL A 63 23.29 20.04 15.62
CA VAL A 63 22.19 19.58 14.77
C VAL A 63 22.61 18.31 14.06
N THR A 64 21.71 17.32 14.06
CA THR A 64 21.93 16.02 13.44
C THR A 64 20.81 15.73 12.45
N LEU A 65 21.15 15.44 11.20
CA LEU A 65 20.23 15.00 10.17
C LEU A 65 20.50 13.52 9.86
N THR A 66 19.51 12.66 10.12
CA THR A 66 19.55 11.24 9.76
C THR A 66 18.62 10.99 8.58
N SER A 67 19.17 10.66 7.42
CA SER A 67 18.42 10.09 6.31
C SER A 67 18.12 8.61 6.60
N LEU A 68 16.86 8.21 6.55
CA LEU A 68 16.47 6.84 6.92
C LEU A 68 16.77 5.82 5.80
N ASN A 69 16.78 6.29 4.55
CA ASN A 69 17.26 5.56 3.39
C ASN A 69 17.70 6.57 2.31
N PRO A 70 19.01 6.85 2.16
CA PRO A 70 19.53 7.81 1.18
C PRO A 70 19.22 7.44 -0.27
N GLY A 71 19.04 6.15 -0.59
CA GLY A 71 18.66 5.70 -1.93
C GLY A 71 17.23 6.10 -2.32
N VAL A 72 16.38 6.36 -1.33
CA VAL A 72 15.00 6.84 -1.54
C VAL A 72 14.86 8.33 -1.22
N GLY A 73 15.62 8.86 -0.26
CA GLY A 73 15.74 10.30 -0.01
C GLY A 73 14.45 11.00 0.45
N ALA A 74 13.48 10.25 0.98
CA ALA A 74 12.15 10.76 1.30
C ALA A 74 11.97 11.16 2.78
N TRP A 75 12.42 10.34 3.72
CA TRP A 75 12.21 10.58 5.16
C TRP A 75 13.52 10.78 5.92
N PHE A 76 13.48 11.75 6.83
CA PHE A 76 14.61 12.17 7.63
C PHE A 76 14.19 12.43 9.09
N LEU A 77 15.12 12.21 10.01
CA LEU A 77 15.02 12.72 11.38
C LEU A 77 16.00 13.87 11.55
N LEU A 78 15.48 15.01 12.00
CA LEU A 78 16.28 16.14 12.44
C LEU A 78 16.29 16.19 13.97
N GLY A 79 17.47 15.99 14.55
CA GLY A 79 17.73 16.20 15.97
C GLY A 79 18.38 17.56 16.18
N VAL A 80 17.85 18.36 17.12
CA VAL A 80 18.47 19.60 17.58
C VAL A 80 18.77 19.44 19.06
N ARG A 81 20.05 19.39 19.43
CA ARG A 81 20.51 19.28 20.81
C ARG A 81 20.95 20.64 21.32
N SER A 82 20.40 21.07 22.44
CA SER A 82 20.80 22.28 23.15
C SER A 82 21.98 21.98 24.10
N SER A 83 22.99 22.83 24.12
CA SER A 83 24.10 22.74 25.09
C SER A 83 23.72 23.23 26.49
N ALA A 84 22.65 24.03 26.62
CA ALA A 84 22.25 24.63 27.90
C ALA A 84 21.69 23.59 28.89
N ASP A 85 20.95 22.60 28.38
CA ASP A 85 20.27 21.58 29.16
C ASP A 85 20.56 20.15 28.68
N GLY A 86 21.29 19.99 27.57
CA GLY A 86 21.57 18.70 26.93
C GLY A 86 20.35 18.06 26.26
N ALA A 87 19.19 18.73 26.25
CA ALA A 87 17.97 18.17 25.70
C ALA A 87 18.05 18.10 24.17
N THR A 88 17.55 16.99 23.60
CA THR A 88 17.45 16.80 22.16
C THR A 88 15.99 16.78 21.73
N SER A 89 15.63 17.67 20.80
CA SER A 89 14.32 17.65 20.15
C SER A 89 14.43 16.96 18.80
N GLU A 90 13.57 15.97 18.55
CA GLU A 90 13.51 15.22 17.29
C GLU A 90 12.31 15.65 16.44
N TYR A 91 12.52 15.77 15.13
CA TYR A 91 11.52 16.19 14.14
C TYR A 91 11.55 15.23 12.95
N HIS A 92 10.38 14.66 12.60
CA HIS A 92 10.25 13.80 11.43
C HIS A 92 9.94 14.63 10.18
N ILE A 93 10.92 14.71 9.28
CA ILE A 93 10.87 15.53 8.08
C ILE A 93 10.59 14.64 6.87
N GLU A 94 9.71 15.11 5.98
CA GLU A 94 9.49 14.55 4.66
C GLU A 94 9.98 15.50 3.58
N ASN A 95 10.80 14.95 2.68
CA ASN A 95 11.01 15.45 1.34
C ASN A 95 9.86 14.93 0.46
N PRO A 96 8.92 15.80 0.02
CA PRO A 96 7.70 15.35 -0.64
C PRO A 96 7.90 14.85 -2.07
N ASP A 97 9.01 15.21 -2.72
CA ASP A 97 9.32 14.86 -4.11
C ASP A 97 10.78 14.41 -4.30
N PRO A 98 11.17 13.25 -3.74
CA PRO A 98 12.55 12.78 -3.76
C PRO A 98 13.10 12.44 -5.16
N ALA A 99 12.24 12.39 -6.19
CA ALA A 99 12.67 12.16 -7.56
C ALA A 99 13.40 13.38 -8.14
N THR A 100 13.01 14.60 -7.74
CA THR A 100 13.57 15.85 -8.27
C THR A 100 14.25 16.72 -7.20
N GLN A 101 14.04 16.39 -5.92
CA GLN A 101 14.53 17.14 -4.78
C GLN A 101 15.46 16.29 -3.91
N THR A 102 16.60 16.86 -3.51
CA THR A 102 17.54 16.25 -2.55
C THR A 102 17.67 17.12 -1.30
N LEU A 103 17.91 16.47 -0.15
CA LEU A 103 18.09 17.11 1.15
C LEU A 103 19.40 16.66 1.80
N SER A 104 20.19 17.61 2.28
CA SER A 104 21.45 17.37 3.00
C SER A 104 21.66 18.39 4.12
N LEU A 105 22.56 18.10 5.05
CA LEU A 105 23.00 19.05 6.09
C LEU A 105 24.38 19.59 5.71
N SER A 106 24.54 20.91 5.73
CA SER A 106 25.87 21.53 5.63
C SER A 106 26.56 21.54 6.99
N THR A 107 27.85 21.22 7.01
CA THR A 107 28.66 21.04 8.24
C THR A 107 29.64 22.18 8.50
N GLY A 108 29.45 23.33 7.84
CA GLY A 108 30.26 24.54 8.02
C GLY A 108 29.93 25.31 9.30
N PRO A 109 30.55 26.49 9.51
CA PRO A 109 30.30 27.33 10.69
C PRO A 109 28.86 27.86 10.78
N ASP A 110 28.16 27.92 9.65
CA ASP A 110 26.73 28.23 9.53
C ASP A 110 26.01 27.00 8.95
N PRO A 111 25.68 26.01 9.79
CA PRO A 111 24.99 24.82 9.34
C PRO A 111 23.56 25.15 8.93
N ALA A 112 23.15 24.58 7.81
CA ALA A 112 21.81 24.70 7.24
C ALA A 112 21.43 23.40 6.51
N LEU A 113 20.12 23.12 6.47
CA LEU A 113 19.54 22.21 5.49
C LEU A 113 19.74 22.79 4.10
N ILE A 114 20.29 21.99 3.21
CA ILE A 114 20.48 22.33 1.81
C ILE A 114 19.51 21.49 1.00
N ILE A 115 18.49 22.14 0.47
CA ILE A 115 17.47 21.55 -0.38
C ILE A 115 17.82 21.92 -1.81
N ARG A 116 18.08 20.93 -2.67
CA ARG A 116 18.35 21.17 -4.09
C ARG A 116 17.22 20.59 -4.92
N ARG A 117 16.64 21.40 -5.79
CA ARG A 117 15.63 20.99 -6.76
C ARG A 117 16.02 21.57 -8.11
N ASN A 118 16.30 20.73 -9.10
CA ASN A 118 16.84 21.17 -10.39
C ASN A 118 18.07 22.09 -10.23
N ARG A 119 17.96 23.36 -10.64
CA ARG A 119 19.03 24.38 -10.48
C ARG A 119 18.88 25.23 -9.22
N ASP A 120 17.76 25.12 -8.53
CA ASP A 120 17.45 25.93 -7.35
C ASP A 120 18.02 25.29 -6.10
N VAL A 121 18.58 26.13 -5.23
CA VAL A 121 19.15 25.71 -3.95
C VAL A 121 18.55 26.58 -2.85
N VAL A 122 17.78 25.95 -1.97
CA VAL A 122 17.24 26.60 -0.76
C VAL A 122 18.13 26.24 0.42
N ARG A 123 18.58 27.26 1.15
CA ARG A 123 19.30 27.13 2.42
C ARG A 123 18.33 27.43 3.56
N CYS A 124 18.16 26.49 4.48
CA CYS A 124 17.22 26.65 5.58
C CYS A 124 17.86 26.20 6.90
N ALA A 125 17.93 27.09 7.89
CA ALA A 125 18.39 26.77 9.24
C ALA A 125 17.22 26.94 10.23
N PRO A 126 16.24 26.02 10.26
CA PRO A 126 15.01 26.20 11.04
C PRO A 126 15.24 26.18 12.56
N TRP A 127 16.48 25.94 13.00
CA TRP A 127 16.96 26.03 14.38
C TRP A 127 17.54 27.40 14.78
N SER A 128 17.84 28.30 13.83
CA SER A 128 18.64 29.51 14.10
C SER A 128 18.03 30.49 15.10
N ASP A 129 16.70 30.57 15.19
CA ASP A 129 15.97 31.35 16.19
C ASP A 129 15.38 30.44 17.27
N GLY A 130 16.24 29.68 17.96
CA GLY A 130 15.83 28.78 19.04
C GLY A 130 14.80 27.72 18.60
N ALA A 131 14.90 27.25 17.36
CA ALA A 131 13.95 26.32 16.73
C ALA A 131 12.48 26.80 16.64
N LYS A 132 12.21 28.12 16.74
CA LYS A 132 10.84 28.66 16.64
C LYS A 132 10.10 28.23 15.37
N ALA A 133 10.77 28.14 14.22
CA ALA A 133 10.14 27.67 12.98
C ALA A 133 9.65 26.22 13.08
N LEU A 134 10.44 25.33 13.70
CA LEU A 134 10.06 23.94 13.92
C LEU A 134 8.96 23.80 14.97
N VAL A 135 9.00 24.61 16.02
CA VAL A 135 7.94 24.67 17.05
C VAL A 135 6.63 25.17 16.45
N ALA A 136 6.65 26.27 15.70
CA ALA A 136 5.49 26.81 15.01
C ALA A 136 4.87 25.78 14.04
N ALA A 137 5.71 25.12 13.22
CA ALA A 137 5.24 24.05 12.33
C ALA A 137 4.56 22.90 13.10
N ARG A 138 5.11 22.52 14.27
CA ARG A 138 4.51 21.51 15.14
C ARG A 138 3.17 21.94 15.74
N GLU A 139 3.06 23.21 16.13
CA GLU A 139 1.86 23.79 16.75
C GLU A 139 0.69 24.00 15.78
N THR A 140 0.94 24.02 14.46
CA THR A 140 -0.14 24.10 13.46
C THR A 140 -1.17 22.97 13.57
N GLY A 141 -0.75 21.80 14.11
CA GLY A 141 -1.57 20.60 14.15
C GLY A 141 -1.85 19.98 12.78
N LEU A 142 -1.30 20.54 11.69
CA LEU A 142 -1.42 19.98 10.34
C LEU A 142 -0.65 18.66 10.26
N PRO A 143 -1.22 17.58 9.67
CA PRO A 143 -0.51 16.31 9.48
C PRO A 143 0.83 16.49 8.76
N TYR A 144 0.83 17.31 7.72
CA TYR A 144 1.98 17.78 6.96
C TYR A 144 2.09 19.29 7.14
N ALA A 145 2.95 19.75 8.04
CA ALA A 145 3.16 21.17 8.28
C ALA A 145 4.32 21.68 7.41
N PRO A 146 4.08 22.61 6.46
CA PRO A 146 5.14 23.12 5.60
C PRO A 146 6.15 23.96 6.39
N PHE A 147 7.43 23.85 6.03
CA PHE A 147 8.49 24.73 6.52
C PHE A 147 9.61 24.84 5.46
N CYS A 148 10.56 25.75 5.66
CA CYS A 148 11.59 26.06 4.66
C CYS A 148 10.99 26.43 3.29
N GLU A 149 10.20 27.51 3.24
CA GLU A 149 9.56 27.98 1.99
C GLU A 149 8.65 26.91 1.35
N GLU A 150 7.95 26.13 2.17
CA GLU A 150 7.02 25.06 1.76
C GLU A 150 7.66 23.91 0.95
N THR A 151 8.99 23.85 0.90
CA THR A 151 9.73 22.80 0.17
C THR A 151 9.82 21.47 0.93
N LEU A 152 9.66 21.51 2.27
CA LEU A 152 9.68 20.36 3.16
C LEU A 152 8.44 20.32 4.05
N PHE A 153 8.08 19.13 4.51
CA PHE A 153 7.02 18.95 5.50
C PHE A 153 7.56 18.38 6.82
N LEU A 154 7.16 19.00 7.92
CA LEU A 154 7.20 18.38 9.23
C LEU A 154 5.97 17.46 9.36
N ARG A 155 6.20 16.18 9.67
CA ARG A 155 5.13 15.21 9.91
C ARG A 155 4.69 15.29 11.37
N ASN A 156 3.50 15.83 11.62
CA ASN A 156 2.95 15.93 12.97
C ASN A 156 2.05 14.76 13.31
N LYS A 157 2.17 14.26 14.54
CA LYS A 157 1.31 13.18 15.02
C LYS A 157 -0.12 13.65 15.14
N VAL A 158 -1.02 12.97 14.43
CA VAL A 158 -2.46 13.25 14.39
C VAL A 158 -3.25 11.96 14.63
N ARG A 159 -4.54 12.10 14.96
CA ARG A 159 -5.46 10.96 15.02
C ARG A 159 -6.11 10.77 13.65
N GLY A 160 -6.04 9.55 13.12
CA GLY A 160 -6.74 9.17 11.90
C GLY A 160 -8.25 9.07 12.10
N SER A 161 -9.03 9.20 11.02
CA SER A 161 -10.44 8.80 11.01
C SER A 161 -10.60 7.35 11.44
N ARG A 162 -11.69 7.11 12.16
CA ARG A 162 -12.23 5.80 12.49
C ARG A 162 -13.73 5.88 12.32
N THR A 163 -14.39 4.80 11.93
CA THR A 163 -15.84 4.74 12.04
C THR A 163 -16.23 4.58 13.52
N ASN A 164 -17.42 5.04 13.91
CA ASN A 164 -17.88 4.92 15.31
C ASN A 164 -17.89 3.45 15.79
N LEU A 165 -18.20 2.52 14.88
CA LEU A 165 -18.17 1.09 15.13
C LEU A 165 -16.75 0.56 15.35
N GLU A 166 -15.80 0.99 14.52
CA GLU A 166 -14.40 0.63 14.67
C GLU A 166 -13.81 1.15 15.98
N ALA A 167 -14.10 2.41 16.33
CA ALA A 167 -13.63 3.04 17.57
C ALA A 167 -14.18 2.32 18.82
N ALA A 168 -15.48 2.00 18.84
CA ALA A 168 -16.10 1.25 19.93
C ALA A 168 -15.52 -0.18 20.05
N ALA A 169 -15.36 -0.88 18.92
CA ALA A 169 -14.80 -2.24 18.91
C ALA A 169 -13.32 -2.28 19.34
N GLU A 170 -12.53 -1.25 19.01
CA GLU A 170 -11.15 -1.11 19.47
C GLU A 170 -11.05 -0.77 20.95
N PHE A 171 -11.82 0.21 21.42
CA PHE A 171 -11.82 0.60 22.84
C PHE A 171 -12.13 -0.60 23.76
N LEU A 172 -13.18 -1.36 23.42
CA LEU A 172 -13.58 -2.55 24.19
C LEU A 172 -12.50 -3.64 24.16
N ARG A 173 -11.72 -3.73 23.08
CA ARG A 173 -10.65 -4.74 22.94
C ARG A 173 -9.38 -4.35 23.68
N ASP A 174 -8.99 -3.08 23.61
CA ASP A 174 -7.74 -2.58 24.18
C ASP A 174 -7.84 -2.36 25.71
N ASN A 175 -9.05 -2.17 26.25
CA ASN A 175 -9.25 -1.75 27.64
C ASN A 175 -10.02 -2.77 28.51
N ILE A 176 -10.61 -3.83 27.94
CA ILE A 176 -11.42 -4.80 28.70
C ILE A 176 -10.85 -6.22 28.53
N TRP A 177 -10.48 -6.85 29.65
CA TRP A 177 -10.05 -8.24 29.67
C TRP A 177 -11.21 -9.16 29.28
N GLY A 178 -11.07 -9.87 28.15
CA GLY A 178 -12.17 -10.66 27.55
C GLY A 178 -12.99 -9.94 26.47
N GLY A 179 -12.57 -8.75 26.02
CA GLY A 179 -13.27 -7.91 25.03
C GLY A 179 -13.54 -8.56 23.66
N GLU A 180 -12.87 -9.67 23.31
CA GLU A 180 -13.15 -10.43 22.09
C GLU A 180 -14.59 -10.99 22.03
N ASN A 181 -15.18 -11.33 23.19
CA ASN A 181 -16.54 -11.86 23.28
C ASN A 181 -17.62 -10.76 23.17
N ILE A 182 -17.33 -9.53 23.59
CA ILE A 182 -18.24 -8.38 23.52
C ILE A 182 -18.26 -7.76 22.11
N VAL A 183 -17.12 -7.82 21.39
CA VAL A 183 -17.07 -7.45 19.96
C VAL A 183 -18.01 -8.32 19.12
N ARG A 184 -18.23 -9.59 19.47
CA ARG A 184 -19.23 -10.42 18.78
C ARG A 184 -20.64 -9.83 18.89
N PHE A 185 -21.04 -9.30 20.04
CA PHE A 185 -22.37 -8.71 20.25
C PHE A 185 -22.66 -7.47 19.39
N VAL A 186 -21.69 -6.54 19.27
CA VAL A 186 -21.80 -5.36 18.36
C VAL A 186 -21.87 -5.81 16.90
N ARG A 187 -21.21 -6.93 16.61
CA ARG A 187 -21.02 -7.45 15.27
C ARG A 187 -22.23 -8.21 14.73
N ASP A 188 -22.88 -8.99 15.59
CA ASP A 188 -24.07 -9.80 15.26
C ASP A 188 -25.32 -8.91 14.94
N ASN A 189 -25.29 -7.63 15.31
CA ASN A 189 -26.38 -6.68 15.05
C ASN A 189 -26.11 -5.67 13.92
N PHE A 190 -24.85 -5.48 13.47
CA PHE A 190 -24.51 -4.44 12.49
C PHE A 190 -23.70 -4.89 11.25
N PHE A 191 -23.04 -6.06 11.26
CA PHE A 191 -22.32 -6.63 10.10
C PHE A 191 -23.08 -7.79 9.43
N LYS A 192 -24.41 -7.79 9.48
CA LYS A 192 -25.23 -8.83 8.84
C LYS A 192 -24.92 -8.89 7.33
N ASP A 193 -24.92 -10.10 6.78
CA ASP A 193 -24.72 -10.48 5.37
C ASP A 193 -25.63 -9.70 4.38
N SER A 194 -25.43 -8.39 4.22
CA SER A 194 -26.23 -7.49 3.37
C SER A 194 -25.46 -6.92 2.17
N GLN A 195 -24.19 -7.30 2.00
CA GLN A 195 -23.33 -6.78 0.93
C GLN A 195 -23.34 -7.65 -0.34
N LEU A 196 -24.03 -8.80 -0.31
CA LEU A 196 -24.21 -9.63 -1.50
C LEU A 196 -24.96 -8.80 -2.54
N GLU A 197 -24.32 -8.62 -3.69
CA GLU A 197 -24.96 -8.07 -4.87
C GLU A 197 -25.20 -9.17 -5.89
N THR A 198 -26.40 -9.21 -6.43
CA THR A 198 -26.74 -10.06 -7.56
C THR A 198 -27.38 -9.21 -8.64
N SER A 199 -26.92 -9.38 -9.86
CA SER A 199 -27.45 -8.66 -11.02
C SER A 199 -28.12 -9.64 -11.98
N GLU A 200 -29.26 -9.24 -12.52
CA GLU A 200 -29.94 -9.96 -13.60
C GLU A 200 -29.44 -9.51 -14.97
N ALA A 201 -29.53 -10.39 -15.96
CA ALA A 201 -29.23 -10.06 -17.35
C ALA A 201 -30.36 -9.20 -17.92
N LEU A 202 -30.01 -8.03 -18.46
CA LEU A 202 -30.95 -7.07 -19.02
C LEU A 202 -31.08 -7.20 -20.55
N SER A 203 -29.98 -7.55 -21.23
CA SER A 203 -29.95 -7.77 -22.69
C SER A 203 -28.71 -8.57 -23.10
N THR A 204 -28.73 -9.14 -24.31
CA THR A 204 -27.54 -9.66 -25.01
C THR A 204 -27.07 -8.74 -26.14
N SER A 205 -27.86 -7.71 -26.47
CA SER A 205 -27.50 -6.68 -27.43
C SER A 205 -26.78 -5.52 -26.74
N GLY A 206 -25.60 -5.16 -27.26
CA GLY A 206 -24.81 -4.01 -26.82
C GLY A 206 -23.75 -3.65 -27.87
N ALA A 207 -23.39 -2.37 -27.97
CA ALA A 207 -22.35 -1.90 -28.89
C ALA A 207 -21.03 -2.64 -28.67
N LYS A 208 -20.34 -3.07 -29.75
CA LYS A 208 -19.02 -3.70 -29.65
C LYS A 208 -18.09 -2.84 -28.81
N THR A 209 -17.64 -3.38 -27.69
CA THR A 209 -16.63 -2.76 -26.83
C THR A 209 -15.31 -2.76 -27.59
N ARG A 210 -14.68 -1.60 -27.74
CA ARG A 210 -13.31 -1.51 -28.27
C ARG A 210 -12.41 -2.28 -27.30
N GLN A 211 -11.51 -3.12 -27.81
CA GLN A 211 -10.58 -3.89 -26.98
C GLN A 211 -9.48 -2.99 -26.40
N ASP A 212 -9.85 -2.03 -25.56
CA ASP A 212 -8.91 -1.18 -24.84
C ASP A 212 -8.69 -1.73 -23.41
N GLY A 213 -7.45 -1.73 -22.94
CA GLY A 213 -7.08 -2.25 -21.62
C GLY A 213 -6.69 -3.73 -21.60
N PRO A 214 -6.68 -4.38 -20.41
CA PRO A 214 -6.26 -5.78 -20.25
C PRO A 214 -7.09 -6.78 -21.05
N TYR A 215 -6.70 -8.06 -21.06
CA TYR A 215 -7.56 -9.12 -21.58
C TYR A 215 -8.89 -9.18 -20.83
N ALA A 216 -10.00 -9.28 -21.56
CA ALA A 216 -11.31 -9.48 -20.97
C ALA A 216 -11.37 -10.80 -20.20
N MET A 217 -12.32 -10.91 -19.27
CA MET A 217 -12.55 -12.16 -18.55
C MET A 217 -12.82 -13.29 -19.54
N ARG A 218 -12.14 -14.43 -19.37
CA ARG A 218 -12.42 -15.65 -20.14
C ARG A 218 -13.77 -16.23 -19.74
N THR A 219 -14.67 -16.35 -20.70
CA THR A 219 -16.03 -16.85 -20.56
C THR A 219 -16.34 -17.92 -21.60
N ASP A 220 -17.22 -18.88 -21.30
CA ASP A 220 -17.71 -19.84 -22.31
C ASP A 220 -18.70 -19.18 -23.30
N THR A 221 -19.22 -17.99 -22.95
CA THR A 221 -20.08 -17.20 -23.82
C THR A 221 -19.25 -16.35 -24.78
N PRO A 222 -19.54 -16.36 -26.11
CA PRO A 222 -18.89 -15.48 -27.08
C PRO A 222 -19.05 -14.01 -26.73
N ASP A 223 -18.03 -13.19 -27.05
CA ASP A 223 -17.98 -11.76 -26.67
C ASP A 223 -19.21 -10.95 -27.12
N ASP A 224 -19.74 -11.23 -28.30
CA ASP A 224 -20.93 -10.57 -28.86
C ASP A 224 -22.25 -11.02 -28.21
N GLN A 225 -22.22 -12.08 -27.40
CA GLN A 225 -23.38 -12.67 -26.73
C GLN A 225 -23.33 -12.54 -25.21
N ARG A 226 -22.25 -11.96 -24.65
CA ARG A 226 -22.13 -11.74 -23.21
C ARG A 226 -23.28 -10.86 -22.71
N PRO A 227 -23.95 -11.23 -21.61
CA PRO A 227 -25.07 -10.47 -21.09
C PRO A 227 -24.62 -9.10 -20.55
N VAL A 228 -25.46 -8.10 -20.77
CA VAL A 228 -25.42 -6.82 -20.08
C VAL A 228 -26.15 -6.99 -18.75
N ILE A 229 -25.50 -6.65 -17.65
CA ILE A 229 -26.06 -6.73 -16.30
C ILE A 229 -26.26 -5.33 -15.72
N GLY A 230 -27.22 -5.20 -14.80
CA GLY A 230 -27.33 -4.00 -13.95
C GLY A 230 -26.18 -3.95 -12.93
N THR A 231 -25.67 -2.76 -12.63
CA THR A 231 -24.53 -2.58 -11.71
C THR A 231 -24.76 -1.44 -10.73
N LEU A 232 -24.23 -1.57 -9.52
CA LEU A 232 -24.12 -0.46 -8.55
C LEU A 232 -22.83 0.36 -8.75
N LEU A 233 -22.05 0.09 -9.80
CA LEU A 233 -20.85 0.86 -10.10
C LEU A 233 -21.16 2.37 -10.18
N ASP A 234 -20.54 3.16 -9.30
CA ASP A 234 -20.73 4.63 -9.23
C ASP A 234 -19.60 5.40 -9.97
N ILE A 235 -19.01 4.73 -10.97
CA ILE A 235 -17.96 5.27 -11.84
C ILE A 235 -18.54 5.42 -13.24
N ALA A 236 -18.43 6.63 -13.81
CA ALA A 236 -18.89 6.91 -15.16
C ALA A 236 -17.99 6.21 -16.21
N LEU A 237 -18.63 5.55 -17.18
CA LEU A 237 -17.97 4.79 -18.24
C LEU A 237 -18.21 5.41 -19.62
N THR A 238 -17.23 5.28 -20.50
CA THR A 238 -17.35 5.72 -21.90
C THR A 238 -18.07 4.66 -22.72
N GLY A 239 -19.10 5.05 -23.48
CA GLY A 239 -19.81 4.16 -24.41
C GLY A 239 -20.86 3.25 -23.77
N MET A 240 -21.14 3.39 -22.46
CA MET A 240 -22.15 2.60 -21.75
C MET A 240 -23.16 3.48 -21.01
N PRO A 241 -24.47 3.15 -21.03
CA PRO A 241 -25.44 3.78 -20.15
C PRO A 241 -25.08 3.58 -18.67
N ALA A 242 -25.43 4.55 -17.82
CA ALA A 242 -25.20 4.46 -16.38
C ALA A 242 -25.84 3.19 -15.78
N GLY A 243 -25.11 2.55 -14.86
CA GLY A 243 -25.57 1.34 -14.15
C GLY A 243 -25.67 0.09 -15.02
N ARG A 244 -25.04 0.05 -16.20
CA ARG A 244 -25.04 -1.11 -17.09
C ARG A 244 -23.64 -1.44 -17.56
N MET A 245 -23.28 -2.71 -17.50
CA MET A 245 -22.00 -3.21 -17.99
C MET A 245 -22.19 -4.55 -18.69
N ARG A 246 -21.44 -4.78 -19.78
CA ARG A 246 -21.32 -6.12 -20.36
C ARG A 246 -20.40 -6.94 -19.46
N MET A 247 -20.88 -8.09 -19.01
CA MET A 247 -20.19 -8.92 -18.03
C MET A 247 -18.84 -9.42 -18.58
N GLY A 248 -17.77 -9.21 -17.81
CA GLY A 248 -16.41 -9.66 -18.12
C GLY A 248 -15.63 -8.75 -19.06
N ASP A 249 -16.28 -7.75 -19.67
CA ASP A 249 -15.64 -6.80 -20.57
C ASP A 249 -15.04 -5.60 -19.84
N TRP A 250 -13.93 -5.08 -20.35
CA TRP A 250 -13.35 -3.82 -19.91
C TRP A 250 -14.03 -2.63 -20.59
N HIS A 251 -14.42 -1.66 -19.77
CA HIS A 251 -15.02 -0.41 -20.19
C HIS A 251 -14.12 0.75 -19.75
N PRO A 252 -13.69 1.65 -20.65
CA PRO A 252 -12.89 2.81 -20.26
C PRO A 252 -13.64 3.73 -19.29
N VAL A 253 -12.96 4.17 -18.23
CA VAL A 253 -13.50 5.15 -17.29
C VAL A 253 -13.48 6.54 -17.93
N SER A 254 -14.62 7.22 -17.89
CA SER A 254 -14.78 8.55 -18.49
C SER A 254 -13.81 9.55 -17.87
N ASN A 255 -13.15 10.35 -18.73
CA ASN A 255 -12.16 11.36 -18.36
C ASN A 255 -10.95 10.81 -17.57
N GLN A 256 -10.67 9.51 -17.67
CA GLN A 256 -9.52 8.86 -17.04
C GLN A 256 -8.82 7.90 -18.03
N PRO A 257 -8.04 8.42 -18.99
CA PRO A 257 -7.25 7.57 -19.88
C PRO A 257 -6.36 6.60 -19.08
N GLY A 258 -6.28 5.35 -19.53
CA GLY A 258 -5.53 4.29 -18.87
C GLY A 258 -6.24 3.63 -17.67
N VAL A 259 -7.46 4.04 -17.33
CA VAL A 259 -8.27 3.42 -16.28
C VAL A 259 -9.48 2.71 -16.90
N PHE A 260 -9.69 1.46 -16.52
CA PHE A 260 -10.75 0.60 -17.05
C PHE A 260 -11.55 -0.03 -15.92
N ALA A 261 -12.83 -0.27 -16.13
CA ALA A 261 -13.70 -0.96 -15.19
C ALA A 261 -14.33 -2.19 -15.84
N SER A 262 -14.53 -3.26 -15.08
CA SER A 262 -15.28 -4.45 -15.49
C SER A 262 -16.21 -4.91 -14.37
N ALA A 263 -17.34 -5.51 -14.73
CA ALA A 263 -18.23 -6.20 -13.81
C ALA A 263 -18.28 -7.68 -14.15
N PHE A 264 -18.30 -8.56 -13.14
CA PHE A 264 -18.28 -10.01 -13.35
C PHE A 264 -19.22 -10.75 -12.42
N GLN A 265 -19.53 -12.00 -12.80
CA GLN A 265 -20.07 -13.01 -11.91
C GLN A 265 -19.23 -14.30 -12.07
N PRO A 266 -18.75 -14.93 -10.98
CA PRO A 266 -17.87 -16.10 -11.09
C PRO A 266 -18.46 -17.28 -11.87
N ARG A 267 -19.80 -17.43 -11.93
CA ARG A 267 -20.46 -18.47 -12.76
C ARG A 267 -20.21 -18.34 -14.26
N ALA A 268 -19.79 -17.18 -14.73
CA ALA A 268 -19.56 -16.92 -16.15
C ALA A 268 -18.14 -17.27 -16.60
N ILE A 269 -17.24 -17.56 -15.65
CA ILE A 269 -15.86 -17.96 -15.94
C ILE A 269 -15.88 -19.21 -16.82
N ALA A 270 -15.06 -19.20 -17.87
CA ALA A 270 -14.94 -20.31 -18.80
C ALA A 270 -14.55 -21.61 -18.07
N ARG A 271 -15.13 -22.74 -18.51
CA ARG A 271 -14.88 -24.05 -17.91
C ARG A 271 -13.39 -24.41 -17.92
N GLU A 272 -12.68 -24.07 -19.00
CA GLU A 272 -11.24 -24.29 -19.14
C GLU A 272 -10.40 -23.63 -18.03
N VAL A 273 -10.88 -22.51 -17.46
CA VAL A 273 -10.17 -21.83 -16.36
C VAL A 273 -10.26 -22.68 -15.09
N PHE A 274 -11.39 -23.34 -14.82
CA PHE A 274 -11.52 -24.25 -13.68
C PHE A 274 -10.74 -25.55 -13.86
N GLU A 275 -10.56 -25.98 -15.10
CA GLU A 275 -9.81 -27.19 -15.47
C GLU A 275 -8.29 -26.93 -15.58
N SER A 276 -7.87 -25.67 -15.61
CA SER A 276 -6.47 -25.27 -15.58
C SER A 276 -5.77 -25.62 -14.25
N GLY A 277 -4.44 -25.66 -14.28
CA GLY A 277 -3.59 -26.04 -13.14
C GLY A 277 -3.88 -25.30 -11.83
N GLY A 278 -3.44 -25.89 -10.71
CA GLY A 278 -3.70 -25.42 -9.35
C GLY A 278 -5.00 -25.96 -8.75
N LYS A 279 -5.10 -25.95 -7.41
CA LYS A 279 -6.24 -26.52 -6.66
C LYS A 279 -7.15 -25.41 -6.15
N THR A 280 -8.45 -25.52 -6.43
CA THR A 280 -9.50 -24.62 -5.90
C THR A 280 -10.70 -25.43 -5.43
N ASN A 281 -11.43 -24.92 -4.45
CA ASN A 281 -12.75 -25.46 -4.11
C ASN A 281 -13.76 -25.09 -5.21
N ARG A 282 -14.84 -25.87 -5.32
CA ARG A 282 -15.94 -25.56 -6.24
C ARG A 282 -16.67 -24.30 -5.78
N LEU A 283 -17.15 -23.52 -6.75
CA LEU A 283 -18.03 -22.40 -6.45
C LEU A 283 -19.35 -22.90 -5.87
N ASP A 284 -19.80 -22.27 -4.79
CA ASP A 284 -21.17 -22.46 -4.32
C ASP A 284 -22.18 -21.59 -5.08
N SER A 285 -23.48 -21.86 -4.89
CA SER A 285 -24.56 -21.19 -5.61
C SER A 285 -24.70 -19.69 -5.31
N VAL A 286 -24.11 -19.22 -4.21
CA VAL A 286 -24.14 -17.81 -3.79
C VAL A 286 -22.99 -17.05 -4.43
N GLU A 287 -21.74 -17.47 -4.19
CA GLU A 287 -20.58 -16.78 -4.77
C GLU A 287 -20.53 -16.89 -6.30
N ALA A 288 -21.09 -17.97 -6.88
CA ALA A 288 -21.20 -18.10 -8.33
C ALA A 288 -22.06 -16.97 -8.95
N LYS A 289 -23.09 -16.48 -8.26
CA LYS A 289 -24.01 -15.44 -8.75
C LYS A 289 -23.64 -14.04 -8.30
N ALA A 290 -22.69 -13.91 -7.37
CA ALA A 290 -22.31 -12.62 -6.79
C ALA A 290 -21.70 -11.71 -7.86
N THR A 291 -22.22 -10.49 -7.96
CA THR A 291 -21.65 -9.45 -8.82
C THR A 291 -20.45 -8.83 -8.12
N GLY A 292 -19.31 -8.82 -8.80
CA GLY A 292 -18.10 -8.12 -8.39
C GLY A 292 -17.64 -7.12 -9.45
N TYR A 293 -16.67 -6.28 -9.06
CA TYR A 293 -16.13 -5.23 -9.92
C TYR A 293 -14.60 -5.30 -9.95
N MET A 294 -14.01 -5.02 -11.10
CA MET A 294 -12.58 -4.84 -11.28
C MET A 294 -12.27 -3.44 -11.79
N ILE A 295 -11.22 -2.81 -11.28
CA ILE A 295 -10.63 -1.57 -11.81
C ILE A 295 -9.20 -1.87 -12.24
N ALA A 296 -8.84 -1.57 -13.48
CA ALA A 296 -7.48 -1.72 -13.99
C ALA A 296 -6.81 -0.36 -14.18
N PHE A 297 -5.55 -0.27 -13.77
CA PHE A 297 -4.66 0.87 -13.99
C PHE A 297 -3.51 0.47 -14.91
N ASP A 298 -3.33 1.18 -16.02
CA ASP A 298 -2.19 1.02 -16.92
C ASP A 298 -0.89 1.53 -16.26
N LEU A 299 0.02 0.61 -15.94
CA LEU A 299 1.29 0.95 -15.28
C LEU A 299 2.29 1.64 -16.22
N GLY A 300 2.00 1.73 -17.52
CA GLY A 300 2.70 2.61 -18.44
C GLY A 300 2.38 4.09 -18.20
N GLN A 301 1.17 4.38 -17.72
CA GLN A 301 0.67 5.75 -17.49
C GLN A 301 0.65 6.14 -16.01
N PHE A 302 0.64 5.16 -15.12
CA PHE A 302 0.48 5.39 -13.69
C PHE A 302 1.61 4.78 -12.86
N ASP A 303 1.89 5.45 -11.75
CA ASP A 303 2.69 4.97 -10.64
C ASP A 303 1.78 4.61 -9.46
N ILE A 304 2.32 3.84 -8.52
CA ILE A 304 1.67 3.49 -7.26
C ILE A 304 2.56 3.91 -6.09
N GLY A 305 1.94 4.29 -4.98
CA GLY A 305 2.59 4.42 -3.69
C GLY A 305 1.76 3.83 -2.57
N PHE A 306 2.35 3.81 -1.38
CA PHE A 306 1.77 3.27 -0.16
C PHE A 306 1.94 4.27 0.97
N ALA A 307 0.94 4.38 1.84
CA ALA A 307 1.03 5.16 3.06
C ALA A 307 0.48 4.35 4.24
N LEU A 308 1.24 4.28 5.33
CA LEU A 308 0.86 3.50 6.50
C LEU A 308 -0.11 4.30 7.37
N GLY A 309 -1.17 3.64 7.85
CA GLY A 309 -2.19 4.25 8.71
C GLY A 309 -1.63 4.82 10.00
N THR A 310 -2.33 5.80 10.60
CA THR A 310 -1.91 6.40 11.88
C THR A 310 -1.74 5.32 12.96
N ASP A 311 -2.62 4.32 12.92
CA ASP A 311 -2.68 3.24 13.91
C ASP A 311 -2.39 1.88 13.29
N HIS A 312 -2.98 1.57 12.13
CA HIS A 312 -2.97 0.24 11.53
C HIS A 312 -2.20 0.13 10.21
N PRO A 313 -1.56 -1.02 9.96
CA PRO A 313 -1.25 -2.07 10.93
C PRO A 313 -0.32 -1.59 12.06
N ALA A 314 -0.59 -2.04 13.29
CA ALA A 314 0.31 -1.78 14.43
C ALA A 314 1.65 -2.52 14.28
N LEU A 315 2.66 -2.17 15.08
CA LEU A 315 4.00 -2.79 14.97
C LEU A 315 4.24 -3.95 15.94
N GLY A 316 3.44 -4.03 17.01
CA GLY A 316 3.58 -5.07 18.04
C GLY A 316 3.11 -6.46 17.60
N TRP A 317 3.07 -7.38 18.55
CA TRP A 317 2.61 -8.75 18.31
C TRP A 317 1.14 -8.82 17.90
N SER A 318 0.88 -9.51 16.78
CA SER A 318 -0.45 -10.09 16.53
C SER A 318 -0.81 -11.10 17.63
N PRO A 319 -2.09 -11.20 18.06
CA PRO A 319 -2.52 -12.22 18.98
C PRO A 319 -2.65 -13.62 18.33
N ARG A 320 -2.51 -13.74 16.99
CA ARG A 320 -2.73 -14.99 16.26
C ARG A 320 -1.68 -16.08 16.53
N PRO A 321 -0.37 -15.82 16.45
CA PRO A 321 0.64 -16.83 16.75
C PRO A 321 0.57 -17.24 18.22
N ALA A 322 0.79 -18.52 18.51
CA ALA A 322 0.83 -19.03 19.88
C ALA A 322 1.87 -18.28 20.73
N ALA A 323 1.65 -18.20 22.05
CA ALA A 323 2.56 -17.52 22.97
C ALA A 323 4.00 -18.07 22.89
N ALA A 324 4.16 -19.37 22.63
CA ALA A 324 5.46 -20.01 22.45
C ALA A 324 6.23 -19.53 21.20
N ALA A 325 5.53 -19.05 20.17
CA ALA A 325 6.15 -18.45 18.99
C ALA A 325 6.57 -16.98 19.22
N ARG A 326 6.17 -16.37 20.35
CA ARG A 326 6.53 -15.01 20.73
C ARG A 326 7.69 -15.04 21.71
N ILE A 327 8.78 -14.40 21.34
CA ILE A 327 9.97 -14.36 22.18
C ILE A 327 9.69 -13.48 23.39
N ARG A 328 9.87 -14.05 24.58
CA ARG A 328 9.61 -13.37 25.86
C ARG A 328 10.42 -12.09 25.96
N GLY A 329 9.77 -11.00 26.33
CA GLY A 329 10.39 -9.68 26.50
C GLY A 329 10.55 -8.87 25.21
N LEU A 330 10.34 -9.45 24.02
CA LEU A 330 10.31 -8.65 22.79
C LEU A 330 9.00 -7.86 22.70
N PRO A 331 9.05 -6.56 22.38
CA PRO A 331 7.85 -5.74 22.27
C PRO A 331 6.98 -6.08 21.04
N GLY A 332 7.57 -6.66 19.99
CA GLY A 332 6.91 -7.09 18.76
C GLY A 332 7.80 -8.06 17.97
N PRO A 333 7.31 -8.60 16.83
CA PRO A 333 8.05 -9.57 16.02
C PRO A 333 9.38 -9.02 15.49
N ASP A 334 9.44 -7.73 15.20
CA ASP A 334 10.64 -7.08 14.69
C ASP A 334 11.47 -6.42 15.80
N GLY A 335 11.13 -6.63 17.08
CA GLY A 335 11.79 -5.98 18.21
C GLY A 335 11.28 -4.58 18.55
N ILE A 336 10.24 -4.10 17.86
CA ILE A 336 9.56 -2.81 18.13
C ILE A 336 8.06 -3.00 18.33
N LYS A 337 7.41 -2.06 19.04
CA LYS A 337 5.93 -1.95 19.11
C LYS A 337 5.37 -0.57 18.75
N LYS A 338 6.25 0.40 18.52
CA LYS A 338 5.93 1.78 18.14
C LYS A 338 6.91 2.25 17.09
N ALA A 339 6.48 3.22 16.28
CA ALA A 339 7.28 3.84 15.24
C ALA A 339 8.12 5.01 15.77
N ASP A 340 7.95 5.42 17.02
CA ASP A 340 8.57 6.64 17.56
C ASP A 340 10.10 6.64 17.31
N PRO A 341 10.67 7.79 16.88
CA PRO A 341 10.03 9.10 16.69
C PRO A 341 9.31 9.29 15.33
N LEU A 342 9.22 8.26 14.48
CA LEU A 342 8.57 8.36 13.18
C LEU A 342 7.05 8.48 13.30
N VAL A 343 6.51 9.35 12.46
CA VAL A 343 5.08 9.68 12.40
C VAL A 343 4.45 9.05 11.16
N ARG A 344 3.40 8.25 11.40
CA ARG A 344 2.55 7.62 10.38
C ARG A 344 1.26 8.41 10.25
N LEU A 345 0.79 8.63 9.03
CA LEU A 345 -0.30 9.57 8.76
C LEU A 345 -1.52 8.95 8.06
N GLY A 346 -1.39 7.78 7.43
CA GLY A 346 -2.49 7.17 6.67
C GLY A 346 -3.07 8.11 5.62
N MET A 347 -2.19 8.89 4.98
CA MET A 347 -2.57 10.01 4.13
C MET A 347 -1.49 10.30 3.10
N VAL A 348 -1.90 10.62 1.88
CA VAL A 348 -0.99 11.06 0.82
C VAL A 348 -0.47 12.46 1.13
N ASN A 349 0.82 12.73 0.88
CA ASN A 349 1.35 14.09 1.09
C ASN A 349 0.74 15.10 0.09
N PRO A 350 0.64 16.39 0.44
CA PRO A 350 -0.05 17.38 -0.38
C PRO A 350 0.48 17.53 -1.82
N VAL A 351 1.80 17.42 -2.02
CA VAL A 351 2.40 17.53 -3.37
C VAL A 351 1.98 16.35 -4.25
N THR A 352 1.99 15.14 -3.70
CA THR A 352 1.60 13.92 -4.41
C THR A 352 0.09 13.85 -4.61
N ALA A 353 -0.69 14.35 -3.65
CA ALA A 353 -2.16 14.36 -3.71
C ALA A 353 -2.69 15.06 -4.97
N ASN A 354 -2.03 16.12 -5.44
CA ASN A 354 -2.42 16.85 -6.64
C ASN A 354 -2.38 16.01 -7.94
N ARG A 355 -1.59 14.95 -7.97
CA ARG A 355 -1.49 14.01 -9.12
C ARG A 355 -2.08 12.63 -8.83
N THR A 356 -2.66 12.44 -7.65
CA THR A 356 -3.33 11.18 -7.29
C THR A 356 -4.66 11.07 -8.02
N ILE A 357 -4.85 9.97 -8.73
CA ILE A 357 -6.08 9.67 -9.48
C ILE A 357 -6.93 8.60 -8.80
N ALA A 358 -6.36 7.83 -7.87
CA ALA A 358 -7.12 6.86 -7.09
C ALA A 358 -6.48 6.60 -5.72
N THR A 359 -7.31 6.20 -4.76
CA THR A 359 -6.85 5.53 -3.52
C THR A 359 -7.68 4.28 -3.28
N PHE A 360 -7.07 3.28 -2.64
CA PHE A 360 -7.78 2.11 -2.15
C PHE A 360 -7.11 1.54 -0.90
N THR A 361 -7.91 0.94 -0.02
CA THR A 361 -7.40 0.35 1.22
C THR A 361 -6.40 -0.77 0.92
N ALA A 362 -5.27 -0.78 1.64
CA ALA A 362 -4.20 -1.73 1.40
C ALA A 362 -4.44 -3.07 2.07
N GLY A 363 -3.98 -3.26 3.31
CA GLY A 363 -3.86 -4.60 3.88
C GLY A 363 -4.41 -4.76 5.27
N PHE A 364 -4.23 -5.96 5.80
CA PHE A 364 -4.76 -6.34 7.11
C PHE A 364 -4.14 -5.54 8.24
N LYS A 365 -4.96 -5.24 9.26
CA LYS A 365 -4.46 -4.84 10.60
C LYS A 365 -3.48 -5.89 11.14
N ARG A 366 -2.53 -5.46 11.98
CA ARG A 366 -1.55 -6.35 12.62
C ARG A 366 -2.18 -7.53 13.35
N GLN A 367 -3.32 -7.33 14.00
CA GLN A 367 -4.06 -8.38 14.70
C GLN A 367 -4.50 -9.56 13.79
N HIS A 368 -4.58 -9.32 12.48
CA HIS A 368 -4.94 -10.32 11.47
C HIS A 368 -3.76 -10.67 10.55
N GLY A 369 -2.76 -9.79 10.46
CA GLY A 369 -1.56 -9.97 9.63
C GLY A 369 -0.47 -10.84 10.26
N ALA A 370 -0.85 -12.03 10.74
CA ALA A 370 0.04 -13.11 11.17
C ALA A 370 -0.73 -14.44 11.21
N PHE A 371 -0.03 -15.57 11.15
CA PHE A 371 -0.66 -16.88 11.05
C PHE A 371 -1.08 -17.41 12.41
N ARG A 372 -2.32 -17.91 12.48
CA ARG A 372 -2.85 -18.63 13.65
C ARG A 372 -2.64 -20.13 13.56
N PHE A 373 -2.67 -20.67 12.34
CA PHE A 373 -2.64 -22.11 12.06
C PHE A 373 -1.65 -22.42 10.94
N GLY A 374 -1.31 -23.70 10.80
CA GLY A 374 -0.34 -24.18 9.83
C GLY A 374 1.11 -23.99 10.29
N ASP A 375 2.02 -24.41 9.43
CA ASP A 375 3.47 -24.25 9.59
C ASP A 375 3.87 -22.78 9.82
N MET A 376 3.37 -21.83 9.03
CA MET A 376 3.72 -20.41 9.14
C MET A 376 3.38 -19.78 10.50
N ALA A 377 2.56 -20.42 11.34
CA ALA A 377 2.23 -19.92 12.68
C ALA A 377 3.34 -20.15 13.72
N THR A 378 4.31 -21.04 13.47
CA THR A 378 5.28 -21.49 14.48
C THR A 378 6.73 -21.08 14.22
N PHE A 379 7.10 -20.73 12.99
CA PHE A 379 8.43 -20.24 12.64
C PHE A 379 8.39 -18.79 12.12
N LYS A 380 9.57 -18.14 12.06
CA LYS A 380 9.72 -16.69 11.76
C LYS A 380 8.69 -15.84 12.51
N MET A 381 8.50 -16.16 13.80
CA MET A 381 7.64 -15.43 14.73
C MET A 381 6.16 -15.37 14.32
N GLY A 382 5.69 -16.29 13.47
CA GLY A 382 4.30 -16.36 13.02
C GLY A 382 4.02 -15.63 11.71
N HIS A 383 5.07 -15.29 10.94
CA HIS A 383 5.00 -14.60 9.65
C HIS A 383 4.12 -13.35 9.71
N HIS A 384 4.48 -12.43 10.59
CA HIS A 384 3.86 -11.13 10.64
C HIS A 384 4.06 -10.39 9.31
N TYR A 385 2.98 -9.87 8.74
CA TYR A 385 3.02 -9.26 7.42
C TYR A 385 3.87 -7.99 7.47
N GLY A 386 4.90 -7.93 6.62
CA GLY A 386 5.84 -6.82 6.54
C GLY A 386 5.31 -5.63 5.75
N PHE A 387 5.91 -4.47 5.98
CA PHE A 387 5.62 -3.25 5.24
C PHE A 387 6.74 -2.21 5.33
N ILE A 388 6.96 -1.53 4.21
CA ILE A 388 7.96 -0.48 3.99
C ILE A 388 7.23 0.71 3.38
N GLU A 389 7.41 1.89 3.97
CA GLU A 389 6.87 3.16 3.45
C GLU A 389 8.04 4.11 3.19
N LYS A 390 8.12 4.70 1.99
CA LYS A 390 9.13 5.70 1.63
C LYS A 390 10.58 5.22 1.91
N GLY A 391 10.84 3.93 1.68
CA GLY A 391 12.14 3.29 1.91
C GLY A 391 12.45 2.94 3.36
N VAL A 392 11.51 3.20 4.28
CA VAL A 392 11.67 2.97 5.72
C VAL A 392 10.97 1.70 6.15
N ILE A 393 11.72 0.78 6.75
CA ILE A 393 11.25 -0.53 7.17
C ILE A 393 10.54 -0.40 8.52
N LEU A 394 9.21 -0.50 8.51
CA LEU A 394 8.39 -0.43 9.72
C LEU A 394 7.98 -1.82 10.21
N SER A 395 7.99 -2.81 9.33
CA SER A 395 7.96 -4.23 9.68
C SER A 395 8.67 -5.05 8.61
N LYS A 396 9.48 -6.03 9.01
CA LYS A 396 10.31 -6.79 8.08
C LYS A 396 9.47 -7.64 7.13
N LEU A 397 9.88 -7.68 5.86
CA LEU A 397 9.28 -8.57 4.86
C LEU A 397 9.65 -10.01 5.17
N GLN A 398 8.65 -10.90 5.17
CA GLN A 398 8.82 -12.32 5.46
C GLN A 398 8.76 -13.14 4.16
N PRO A 399 9.63 -14.14 3.98
CA PRO A 399 9.53 -15.07 2.87
C PRO A 399 8.19 -15.82 2.83
N GLY A 400 7.76 -16.23 1.64
CA GLY A 400 6.53 -16.98 1.42
C GLY A 400 5.25 -16.14 1.45
N LEU A 401 5.35 -14.81 1.63
CA LEU A 401 4.21 -13.92 1.63
C LEU A 401 4.12 -13.11 0.34
N SER A 402 2.89 -12.95 -0.15
CA SER A 402 2.55 -12.08 -1.28
C SER A 402 2.89 -10.64 -0.96
N THR A 403 3.68 -10.02 -1.85
CA THR A 403 4.22 -8.67 -1.66
C THR A 403 4.00 -7.86 -2.92
N LEU A 404 3.32 -6.71 -2.79
CA LEU A 404 3.30 -5.65 -3.79
C LEU A 404 4.34 -4.60 -3.40
N PHE A 405 5.25 -4.28 -4.30
CA PHE A 405 6.34 -3.34 -4.05
C PHE A 405 6.68 -2.49 -5.27
N ARG A 406 7.33 -1.36 -5.01
CA ARG A 406 7.93 -0.49 -6.03
C ARG A 406 9.39 -0.21 -5.70
N LEU A 407 10.23 -0.23 -6.70
CA LEU A 407 11.64 0.13 -6.62
C LEU A 407 11.89 1.60 -6.99
N THR A 408 13.07 2.11 -6.68
CA THR A 408 13.49 3.50 -6.98
C THR A 408 13.58 3.79 -8.48
N ASP A 409 13.81 2.77 -9.31
CA ASP A 409 13.81 2.87 -10.77
C ASP A 409 12.40 2.93 -11.40
N GLY A 410 11.34 2.83 -10.59
CA GLY A 410 9.95 2.83 -11.04
C GLY A 410 9.39 1.45 -11.36
N THR A 411 10.16 0.38 -11.19
CA THR A 411 9.68 -0.99 -11.33
C THR A 411 8.62 -1.29 -10.27
N ILE A 412 7.44 -1.72 -10.71
CA ILE A 412 6.33 -2.15 -9.86
C ILE A 412 6.15 -3.65 -10.05
N GLU A 413 6.13 -4.40 -8.95
CA GLU A 413 6.03 -5.86 -8.98
C GLU A 413 5.16 -6.41 -7.87
N MET A 414 4.59 -7.59 -8.16
CA MET A 414 3.85 -8.39 -7.20
C MET A 414 4.34 -9.83 -7.29
N LYS A 415 4.83 -10.38 -6.18
CA LYS A 415 5.35 -11.75 -6.12
C LYS A 415 5.29 -12.34 -4.71
N THR A 416 5.53 -13.64 -4.59
CA THR A 416 5.85 -14.28 -3.32
C THR A 416 7.26 -13.90 -2.93
N TRP A 417 7.42 -13.22 -1.79
CA TRP A 417 8.72 -12.76 -1.32
C TRP A 417 9.64 -13.93 -0.99
N GLN A 418 10.91 -13.83 -1.38
CA GLN A 418 11.96 -14.79 -1.08
C GLN A 418 13.04 -14.14 -0.22
N GLU A 419 13.84 -14.94 0.49
CA GLU A 419 14.94 -14.42 1.30
C GLU A 419 16.00 -13.70 0.45
N ALA A 420 16.25 -14.18 -0.77
CA ALA A 420 17.15 -13.53 -1.73
C ALA A 420 16.67 -12.14 -2.16
N ASP A 421 15.36 -11.89 -2.15
CA ASP A 421 14.79 -10.58 -2.49
C ASP A 421 15.18 -9.49 -1.48
N ASN A 422 15.72 -9.85 -0.30
CA ASN A 422 16.25 -8.88 0.66
C ASN A 422 17.42 -8.05 0.09
N ALA A 423 18.04 -8.48 -1.01
CA ALA A 423 19.01 -7.67 -1.76
C ALA A 423 18.39 -6.40 -2.36
N LEU A 424 17.06 -6.38 -2.58
CA LEU A 424 16.32 -5.23 -3.11
C LEU A 424 15.99 -4.17 -2.06
N LEU A 425 16.11 -4.48 -0.75
CA LEU A 425 15.72 -3.59 0.34
C LEU A 425 16.27 -2.15 0.24
N PRO A 426 17.52 -1.88 -0.20
CA PRO A 426 18.01 -0.51 -0.36
C PRO A 426 17.23 0.29 -1.41
N GLN A 427 16.68 -0.38 -2.41
CA GLN A 427 16.01 0.21 -3.57
C GLN A 427 14.48 0.20 -3.45
N ILE A 428 13.91 -0.46 -2.43
CA ILE A 428 12.47 -0.48 -2.24
C ILE A 428 11.99 0.89 -1.79
N GLN A 429 11.11 1.52 -2.58
CA GLN A 429 10.42 2.73 -2.18
C GLN A 429 9.22 2.41 -1.29
N PHE A 430 8.47 1.36 -1.61
CA PHE A 430 7.49 0.78 -0.69
C PHE A 430 7.33 -0.71 -0.94
N ALA A 431 6.89 -1.43 0.08
CA ALA A 431 6.47 -2.82 -0.02
C ALA A 431 5.36 -3.09 0.98
N ARG A 432 4.40 -3.93 0.62
CA ARG A 432 3.32 -4.35 1.53
C ARG A 432 2.97 -5.81 1.30
N GLN A 433 3.04 -6.61 2.37
CA GLN A 433 2.70 -8.03 2.30
C GLN A 433 1.27 -8.29 2.75
N ASN A 434 0.54 -9.22 2.13
CA ASN A 434 -0.77 -9.66 2.64
C ASN A 434 -0.96 -11.18 2.46
N GLY A 435 -0.44 -11.94 3.44
CA GLY A 435 -0.66 -13.39 3.49
C GLY A 435 -0.03 -14.14 2.32
N VAL A 436 -0.53 -15.35 2.07
CA VAL A 436 -0.11 -16.21 0.96
C VAL A 436 -0.80 -15.81 -0.36
N PRO A 437 -0.21 -16.16 -1.51
CA PRO A 437 -0.80 -15.88 -2.83
C PRO A 437 -2.20 -16.45 -3.03
N LEU A 438 -3.02 -15.66 -3.73
CA LEU A 438 -4.22 -16.16 -4.41
C LEU A 438 -3.83 -16.83 -5.73
N LEU A 439 -2.93 -16.20 -6.49
CA LEU A 439 -2.27 -16.77 -7.65
C LEU A 439 -0.76 -16.59 -7.53
N GLU A 440 0.00 -17.60 -7.92
CA GLU A 440 1.43 -17.51 -8.20
C GLU A 440 1.68 -17.56 -9.70
N THR A 441 2.73 -16.88 -10.15
CA THR A 441 3.17 -16.97 -11.54
C THR A 441 3.84 -18.33 -11.75
N ASP A 442 3.31 -19.15 -12.65
CA ASP A 442 3.99 -20.36 -13.09
C ASP A 442 5.24 -19.96 -13.89
N PRO A 443 6.46 -20.33 -13.43
CA PRO A 443 7.69 -19.95 -14.11
C PRO A 443 7.83 -20.55 -15.52
N ALA A 444 7.13 -21.66 -15.82
CA ALA A 444 7.21 -22.29 -17.13
C ALA A 444 6.33 -21.60 -18.19
N THR A 445 5.18 -21.08 -17.78
CA THR A 445 4.17 -20.54 -18.70
C THR A 445 3.94 -19.03 -18.57
N GLY A 446 4.39 -18.42 -17.47
CA GLY A 446 4.09 -17.04 -17.10
C GLY A 446 2.63 -16.82 -16.65
N MET A 447 1.80 -17.87 -16.64
CA MET A 447 0.39 -17.79 -16.27
C MET A 447 0.18 -17.86 -14.76
N GLY A 448 -0.87 -17.22 -14.26
CA GLY A 448 -1.26 -17.36 -12.87
C GLY A 448 -1.88 -18.72 -12.57
N VAL A 449 -1.38 -19.39 -11.55
CA VAL A 449 -1.92 -20.64 -10.98
C VAL A 449 -2.36 -20.41 -9.53
N PRO A 450 -3.52 -20.95 -9.10
CA PRO A 450 -3.95 -20.89 -7.70
C PRO A 450 -2.85 -21.32 -6.73
N GLY A 451 -2.59 -20.48 -5.73
CA GLY A 451 -1.62 -20.78 -4.66
C GLY A 451 -1.96 -22.07 -3.91
N ASP A 452 -0.94 -22.77 -3.42
CA ASP A 452 -1.04 -24.09 -2.77
C ASP A 452 -2.00 -24.13 -1.55
N ARG A 453 -2.19 -22.97 -0.91
CA ARG A 453 -3.01 -22.79 0.29
C ARG A 453 -4.39 -22.21 0.02
N VAL A 454 -4.77 -21.93 -1.22
CA VAL A 454 -6.08 -21.33 -1.57
C VAL A 454 -7.27 -22.15 -1.04
N THR A 455 -7.14 -23.48 -0.98
CA THR A 455 -8.18 -24.37 -0.45
C THR A 455 -8.08 -24.61 1.06
N GLN A 456 -7.05 -24.08 1.72
CA GLN A 456 -6.72 -24.39 3.11
C GLN A 456 -7.04 -23.19 4.00
N TRP A 457 -8.24 -23.15 4.60
CA TRP A 457 -8.68 -22.03 5.44
C TRP A 457 -7.64 -21.62 6.50
N GLY A 458 -7.24 -22.54 7.38
CA GLY A 458 -6.30 -22.24 8.45
C GLY A 458 -4.90 -21.88 7.93
N ALA A 459 -4.30 -22.77 7.13
CA ALA A 459 -2.92 -22.65 6.67
C ALA A 459 -2.71 -21.53 5.64
N GLY A 460 -3.75 -21.10 4.93
CA GLY A 460 -3.73 -19.90 4.09
C GLY A 460 -4.05 -18.61 4.84
N ASN A 461 -4.29 -18.69 6.16
CA ASN A 461 -4.67 -17.58 7.01
C ASN A 461 -5.87 -16.79 6.47
N TRP A 462 -6.78 -17.48 5.77
CA TRP A 462 -7.92 -16.86 5.12
C TRP A 462 -8.89 -16.37 6.19
N SER A 463 -8.99 -15.06 6.39
CA SER A 463 -9.97 -14.51 7.33
C SER A 463 -11.39 -14.77 6.80
N GLY A 464 -12.31 -15.07 7.71
CA GLY A 464 -13.75 -15.14 7.42
C GLY A 464 -14.45 -13.83 7.79
N SER A 465 -15.76 -13.79 7.56
CA SER A 465 -16.63 -12.73 8.03
C SER A 465 -16.59 -12.63 9.55
N ALA A 466 -17.26 -11.59 10.05
CA ALA A 466 -17.72 -11.51 11.42
C ALA A 466 -18.12 -12.89 11.99
N ASP A 467 -19.13 -13.52 11.42
CA ASP A 467 -19.71 -14.78 11.89
C ASP A 467 -18.84 -16.02 11.61
N ALA A 468 -17.56 -15.81 11.32
CA ALA A 468 -16.61 -16.83 10.94
C ALA A 468 -17.09 -17.65 9.73
N LYS A 469 -17.70 -16.99 8.74
CA LYS A 469 -17.99 -17.61 7.44
C LYS A 469 -16.85 -17.30 6.46
N LEU A 470 -16.33 -18.31 5.76
CA LEU A 470 -15.24 -18.09 4.80
C LEU A 470 -15.69 -17.19 3.63
N ARG A 471 -16.93 -17.36 3.18
CA ARG A 471 -17.55 -16.50 2.15
C ARG A 471 -17.95 -15.16 2.77
N THR A 472 -17.41 -14.07 2.23
CA THR A 472 -17.60 -12.71 2.75
C THR A 472 -17.19 -11.65 1.72
N LEU A 473 -17.44 -10.37 2.00
CA LEU A 473 -16.96 -9.23 1.20
C LEU A 473 -15.43 -9.20 1.20
N ARG A 474 -14.79 -9.16 0.03
CA ARG A 474 -13.32 -9.19 -0.09
C ARG A 474 -12.81 -8.17 -1.11
N ALA A 475 -11.58 -7.70 -0.90
CA ALA A 475 -10.80 -7.03 -1.93
C ALA A 475 -9.53 -7.82 -2.25
N GLY A 476 -9.01 -7.66 -3.46
CA GLY A 476 -7.75 -8.25 -3.91
C GLY A 476 -7.07 -7.35 -4.94
N ALA A 477 -5.80 -7.62 -5.20
CA ALA A 477 -5.07 -7.00 -6.29
C ALA A 477 -4.36 -8.05 -7.13
N CYS A 478 -4.20 -7.81 -8.42
CA CYS A 478 -3.47 -8.70 -9.31
C CYS A 478 -2.64 -7.93 -10.35
N MET A 479 -1.64 -8.59 -10.91
CA MET A 479 -0.88 -8.12 -12.07
C MET A 479 -1.38 -8.82 -13.33
N ALA A 480 -1.68 -8.05 -14.37
CA ALA A 480 -2.04 -8.56 -15.69
C ALA A 480 -1.16 -7.93 -16.77
N GLU A 481 -1.03 -8.61 -17.89
CA GLU A 481 -0.26 -8.12 -19.04
C GLU A 481 -1.03 -8.38 -20.34
N ARG A 482 -0.93 -7.43 -21.27
CA ARG A 482 -1.43 -7.56 -22.62
C ARG A 482 -0.55 -6.78 -23.57
N ASP A 483 -0.07 -7.44 -24.64
CA ASP A 483 0.68 -6.80 -25.72
C ASP A 483 1.88 -5.93 -25.22
N GLY A 484 2.54 -6.36 -24.14
CA GLY A 484 3.65 -5.64 -23.48
C GLY A 484 3.23 -4.56 -22.48
N SER A 485 1.94 -4.19 -22.43
CA SER A 485 1.39 -3.29 -21.41
C SER A 485 1.08 -4.05 -20.12
N ARG A 486 1.55 -3.53 -18.99
CA ARG A 486 1.31 -4.09 -17.65
C ARG A 486 0.21 -3.31 -16.94
N TYR A 487 -0.65 -4.03 -16.23
CA TYR A 487 -1.78 -3.46 -15.51
C TYR A 487 -1.80 -3.94 -14.06
N LEU A 488 -2.11 -3.02 -13.15
CA LEU A 488 -2.51 -3.35 -11.79
C LEU A 488 -4.04 -3.38 -11.74
N LEU A 489 -4.61 -4.51 -11.35
CA LEU A 489 -6.05 -4.67 -11.17
C LEU A 489 -6.37 -4.66 -9.69
N TYR A 490 -7.37 -3.88 -9.31
CA TYR A 490 -8.06 -3.95 -8.03
C TYR A 490 -9.39 -4.69 -8.21
N GLY A 491 -9.64 -5.70 -7.39
CA GLY A 491 -10.88 -6.48 -7.42
C GLY A 491 -11.70 -6.33 -6.16
N TYR A 492 -12.98 -5.98 -6.32
CA TYR A 492 -14.01 -5.97 -5.28
C TYR A 492 -14.96 -7.15 -5.49
N PHE A 493 -15.12 -7.95 -4.44
CA PHE A 493 -15.97 -9.14 -4.44
C PHE A 493 -17.04 -8.96 -3.37
N SER A 494 -18.26 -8.60 -3.79
CA SER A 494 -19.42 -8.42 -2.90
C SER A 494 -19.62 -9.59 -1.93
N THR A 495 -19.35 -10.82 -2.40
CA THR A 495 -19.06 -11.96 -1.54
C THR A 495 -18.25 -13.02 -2.29
N ALA A 496 -17.20 -13.56 -1.68
CA ALA A 496 -16.37 -14.61 -2.28
C ALA A 496 -15.61 -15.45 -1.25
N THR A 497 -15.27 -16.68 -1.62
CA THR A 497 -14.19 -17.46 -1.04
C THR A 497 -12.85 -17.15 -1.74
N PRO A 498 -11.69 -17.49 -1.13
CA PRO A 498 -10.40 -17.38 -1.81
C PRO A 498 -10.33 -18.16 -3.14
N SER A 499 -11.04 -19.29 -3.24
CA SER A 499 -11.11 -20.10 -4.46
C SER A 499 -11.83 -19.37 -5.59
N ALA A 500 -12.95 -18.70 -5.30
CA ALA A 500 -13.64 -17.86 -6.29
C ALA A 500 -12.79 -16.67 -6.72
N MET A 501 -12.07 -16.01 -5.80
CA MET A 501 -11.16 -14.93 -6.14
C MET A 501 -10.04 -15.40 -7.06
N ALA A 502 -9.38 -16.51 -6.73
CA ALA A 502 -8.29 -17.07 -7.53
C ALA A 502 -8.74 -17.36 -8.97
N ARG A 503 -9.87 -18.08 -9.16
CA ARG A 503 -10.38 -18.37 -10.51
C ARG A 503 -10.85 -17.13 -11.25
N THR A 504 -11.41 -16.14 -10.55
CA THR A 504 -11.78 -14.87 -11.18
C THR A 504 -10.56 -14.12 -11.68
N PHE A 505 -9.53 -13.93 -10.86
CA PHE A 505 -8.29 -13.29 -11.30
C PHE A 505 -7.61 -14.08 -12.43
N GLN A 506 -7.64 -15.41 -12.38
CA GLN A 506 -7.10 -16.24 -13.45
C GLN A 506 -7.91 -16.06 -14.75
N ALA A 507 -9.23 -15.91 -14.67
CA ALA A 507 -10.08 -15.63 -15.82
C ALA A 507 -9.77 -14.27 -16.47
N TYR A 508 -9.36 -13.28 -15.69
CA TYR A 508 -8.88 -11.97 -16.17
C TYR A 508 -7.42 -11.97 -16.66
N GLY A 509 -6.78 -13.14 -16.73
CA GLY A 509 -5.41 -13.25 -17.23
C GLY A 509 -4.34 -12.73 -16.27
N CYS A 510 -4.64 -12.64 -14.97
CA CYS A 510 -3.64 -12.25 -13.99
C CYS A 510 -2.51 -13.29 -13.89
N SER A 511 -1.27 -12.85 -13.87
CA SER A 511 -0.08 -13.71 -13.63
C SER A 511 0.18 -13.93 -12.15
N TYR A 512 -0.11 -12.95 -11.30
CA TYR A 512 0.01 -13.04 -9.85
C TYR A 512 -1.15 -12.29 -9.18
N ALA A 513 -1.63 -12.78 -8.03
CA ALA A 513 -2.69 -12.12 -7.28
C ALA A 513 -2.54 -12.29 -5.77
N MET A 514 -2.91 -11.25 -5.03
CA MET A 514 -2.90 -11.23 -3.57
C MET A 514 -4.21 -10.72 -2.99
N LEU A 515 -4.49 -11.13 -1.75
CA LEU A 515 -5.63 -10.66 -1.00
C LEU A 515 -5.34 -9.28 -0.38
N LEU A 516 -6.33 -8.41 -0.30
CA LEU A 516 -6.29 -7.13 0.43
C LEU A 516 -7.19 -7.22 1.68
N ASP A 517 -7.40 -6.13 2.40
CA ASP A 517 -8.37 -6.18 3.51
C ASP A 517 -9.82 -6.41 3.00
N MET A 518 -10.75 -6.68 3.92
CA MET A 518 -12.04 -7.33 3.65
C MET A 518 -13.09 -6.99 4.72
N ASN A 519 -14.26 -7.61 4.60
CA ASN A 519 -15.37 -7.63 5.56
C ASN A 519 -16.16 -6.32 5.75
N ALA A 520 -15.70 -5.18 5.25
CA ALA A 520 -16.43 -3.92 5.32
C ALA A 520 -16.09 -3.01 4.13
N LEU A 521 -17.02 -2.14 3.71
CA LEU A 521 -16.80 -1.19 2.62
C LEU A 521 -15.63 -0.23 2.90
N GLU A 522 -15.39 0.11 4.16
CA GLU A 522 -14.24 0.91 4.57
C GLU A 522 -12.90 0.14 4.43
N HIS A 523 -12.92 -1.18 4.45
CA HIS A 523 -11.74 -2.05 4.30
C HIS A 523 -11.53 -2.49 2.85
N THR A 524 -12.59 -2.48 2.03
CA THR A 524 -12.55 -2.70 0.58
C THR A 524 -12.75 -1.39 -0.20
N TYR A 525 -12.39 -0.25 0.38
CA TYR A 525 -12.62 1.06 -0.21
C TYR A 525 -11.79 1.24 -1.49
N LEU A 526 -12.40 1.83 -2.52
CA LEU A 526 -11.72 2.41 -3.67
C LEU A 526 -12.47 3.68 -4.10
N ALA A 527 -11.70 4.74 -4.33
CA ALA A 527 -12.18 5.97 -4.95
C ALA A 527 -11.28 6.41 -6.11
N LEU A 528 -11.89 6.96 -7.15
CA LEU A 528 -11.25 7.65 -8.26
C LEU A 528 -11.47 9.17 -8.12
N TYR A 529 -10.43 9.96 -8.38
CA TYR A 529 -10.49 11.41 -8.37
C TYR A 529 -10.53 11.91 -9.81
N VAL A 530 -11.73 12.24 -10.27
CA VAL A 530 -12.03 12.52 -11.67
C VAL A 530 -12.31 14.02 -11.86
N PRO A 531 -11.63 14.71 -12.79
CA PRO A 531 -11.99 16.07 -13.16
C PRO A 531 -13.38 16.11 -13.80
N ARG A 532 -14.28 16.96 -13.27
CA ARG A 532 -15.64 17.18 -13.79
C ARG A 532 -16.02 18.65 -13.62
N GLY A 533 -16.24 19.36 -14.73
CA GLY A 533 -16.69 20.76 -14.70
C GLY A 533 -15.72 21.71 -13.98
N GLY A 534 -14.41 21.48 -14.08
CA GLY A 534 -13.39 22.28 -13.40
C GLY A 534 -13.20 21.96 -11.91
N GLN A 535 -13.92 20.97 -11.38
CA GLN A 535 -13.79 20.50 -9.99
C GLN A 535 -13.33 19.04 -9.95
N MET A 536 -12.70 18.64 -8.85
CA MET A 536 -12.37 17.24 -8.58
C MET A 536 -13.58 16.53 -7.98
N HIS A 537 -14.05 15.49 -8.65
CA HIS A 537 -15.13 14.64 -8.19
C HIS A 537 -14.59 13.33 -7.63
N VAL A 538 -15.13 12.89 -6.49
CA VAL A 538 -14.79 11.60 -5.86
C VAL A 538 -15.81 10.55 -6.32
N ALA A 539 -15.40 9.70 -7.27
CA ALA A 539 -16.22 8.59 -7.75
C ALA A 539 -15.84 7.32 -6.98
N HIS A 540 -16.82 6.68 -6.36
CA HIS A 540 -16.60 5.48 -5.57
C HIS A 540 -16.88 4.22 -6.39
N LEU A 541 -16.24 3.09 -6.03
CA LEU A 541 -16.54 1.83 -6.73
C LEU A 541 -17.99 1.40 -6.54
N VAL A 542 -18.51 1.51 -5.32
CA VAL A 542 -19.93 1.32 -5.01
C VAL A 542 -20.41 2.45 -4.09
N PRO A 543 -21.71 2.83 -4.12
CA PRO A 543 -22.17 4.08 -3.51
C PRO A 543 -21.99 4.12 -1.99
N GLY A 544 -22.07 2.96 -1.32
CA GLY A 544 -21.90 2.86 0.12
C GLY A 544 -20.51 3.28 0.64
N MET A 545 -19.49 3.29 -0.21
CA MET A 545 -18.15 3.75 0.16
C MET A 545 -18.11 5.26 0.42
N ALA A 546 -18.99 6.06 -0.19
CA ALA A 546 -19.06 7.50 0.06
C ALA A 546 -19.47 7.85 1.51
N LEU A 547 -20.00 6.87 2.26
CA LEU A 547 -20.41 7.07 3.66
C LEU A 547 -19.21 7.15 4.63
N VAL A 548 -18.02 6.72 4.20
CA VAL A 548 -16.82 6.74 5.04
C VAL A 548 -15.97 7.99 4.81
N ASP A 549 -16.29 8.79 3.80
CA ASP A 549 -15.69 10.10 3.61
C ASP A 549 -16.20 11.09 4.67
N LYS A 550 -15.31 11.98 5.11
CA LYS A 550 -15.71 13.08 5.99
C LYS A 550 -16.48 14.13 5.20
N LYS A 551 -17.33 14.88 5.89
CA LYS A 551 -18.05 16.02 5.32
C LYS A 551 -17.88 17.24 6.22
N LEU A 552 -17.65 18.40 5.61
CA LEU A 552 -17.74 19.68 6.28
C LEU A 552 -19.21 20.00 6.62
N ARG A 553 -19.43 21.02 7.46
CA ARG A 553 -20.78 21.43 7.88
C ARG A 553 -21.68 21.87 6.71
N ASP A 554 -21.08 22.37 5.64
CA ASP A 554 -21.74 22.77 4.40
C ASP A 554 -22.02 21.60 3.44
N GLY A 555 -21.65 20.36 3.83
CA GLY A 555 -21.81 19.16 3.03
C GLY A 555 -20.64 18.86 2.08
N THR A 556 -19.62 19.71 2.02
CA THR A 556 -18.43 19.49 1.18
C THR A 556 -17.72 18.21 1.61
N VAL A 557 -17.47 17.32 0.64
CA VAL A 557 -16.78 16.05 0.86
C VAL A 557 -15.29 16.28 1.07
N ILE A 558 -14.75 15.69 2.13
CA ILE A 558 -13.32 15.58 2.38
C ILE A 558 -12.94 14.13 2.04
N PRO A 559 -12.28 13.88 0.90
CA PRO A 559 -12.00 12.53 0.45
C PRO A 559 -11.09 11.82 1.44
N ARG A 560 -11.43 10.57 1.78
CA ARG A 560 -10.59 9.72 2.62
C ARG A 560 -9.18 9.57 2.04
N PHE A 561 -8.18 9.51 2.90
CA PHE A 561 -6.75 9.39 2.58
C PHE A 561 -6.08 10.57 1.85
N ILE A 562 -6.84 11.49 1.24
CA ILE A 562 -6.32 12.69 0.57
C ILE A 562 -6.57 13.94 1.40
N GLY A 563 -7.82 14.16 1.81
CA GLY A 563 -8.22 15.35 2.56
C GLY A 563 -8.12 15.17 4.07
N SER A 564 -7.93 13.94 4.56
CA SER A 564 -7.73 13.69 5.98
C SER A 564 -6.93 12.41 6.29
N PRO A 565 -6.18 12.40 7.41
CA PRO A 565 -5.54 11.20 7.96
C PRO A 565 -6.52 10.09 8.28
N ASP A 566 -6.11 8.84 8.04
CA ASP A 566 -6.88 7.65 8.34
C ASP A 566 -6.11 6.67 9.23
N ASN A 567 -6.83 5.89 10.03
CA ASN A 567 -6.19 4.87 10.86
C ASN A 567 -5.71 3.67 10.05
N ARG A 568 -6.22 3.45 8.83
CA ARG A 568 -5.85 2.35 7.92
C ARG A 568 -4.75 2.78 6.95
N ASP A 569 -4.00 1.78 6.48
CA ASP A 569 -3.05 1.92 5.40
C ASP A 569 -3.73 1.86 4.03
N LEU A 570 -3.12 2.54 3.05
CA LEU A 570 -3.66 2.64 1.70
C LEU A 570 -2.59 2.47 0.63
N PHE A 571 -3.04 2.10 -0.56
CA PHE A 571 -2.34 2.38 -1.79
C PHE A 571 -2.95 3.60 -2.48
N TYR A 572 -2.12 4.38 -3.15
CA TYR A 572 -2.54 5.51 -3.98
C TYR A 572 -1.91 5.39 -5.37
N VAL A 573 -2.68 5.76 -6.39
CA VAL A 573 -2.25 5.72 -7.79
C VAL A 573 -2.07 7.14 -8.29
N THR A 574 -0.94 7.42 -8.93
CA THR A 574 -0.59 8.75 -9.44
C THR A 574 -0.31 8.71 -10.93
N ARG A 575 -0.62 9.77 -11.65
CA ARG A 575 -0.13 9.91 -13.04
C ARG A 575 1.39 10.00 -13.04
N LYS A 576 2.02 9.29 -13.98
CA LYS A 576 3.43 9.54 -14.32
C LYS A 576 3.53 10.91 -14.98
N GLU A 577 4.57 11.66 -14.62
CA GLU A 577 4.89 12.89 -15.32
C GLU A 577 5.42 12.53 -16.71
N VAL A 578 4.96 13.24 -17.74
CA VAL A 578 5.54 13.13 -19.08
C VAL A 578 6.96 13.67 -18.95
N GLN A 579 7.97 12.83 -19.17
CA GLN A 579 9.33 13.32 -19.36
C GLN A 579 9.30 14.18 -20.64
N GLU A 580 9.43 15.50 -20.49
CA GLU A 580 9.65 16.41 -21.61
C GLU A 580 11.00 16.16 -22.29
#